data_AF-A0A8X7R6F6-F1
#
_entry.id   AF-A0A8X7R6F6-F1
#
_cell.length_a   1.000
_cell.length_b   1.000
_cell.length_c   1.000
_cell.angle_alpha   90.00
_cell.angle_beta   90.00
_cell.angle_gamma   90.00
#
_symmetry.space_group_name_H-M   'P 1'
#
loop_
_entity.id
_entity.type
_entity.pdbx_description
1 polymer ?
#
loop_
_entity_poly.entity_id
_entity_poly.type
_entity_poly.pdbx_seq_one_letter_code
_entity_poly.pdbx_strand_id
1 'polypeptide(L)' 'MEATSTKSKEKLQDMFEIRKHDHELKKQDFEMKEKLNKQHMLETLLAKKEPLSESEMALKNKLISEMLS' A
#
# COMPACT_ATOMS: atom_id res chain seq x y z
N MET A 1 17.20 42.74 -10.51
CA MET A 1 16.51 41.59 -11.16
C MET A 1 16.69 40.27 -10.40
N GLU A 2 17.32 40.24 -9.22
CA GLU A 2 17.66 38.97 -8.55
C GLU A 2 16.56 38.43 -7.62
N ALA A 3 15.83 39.31 -6.92
CA ALA A 3 14.83 38.93 -5.93
C ALA A 3 13.60 38.16 -6.50
N THR A 4 13.30 38.29 -7.79
CA THR A 4 12.22 37.56 -8.46
C THR A 4 12.64 36.16 -8.91
N SER A 5 13.92 35.97 -9.21
CA SER A 5 14.48 34.67 -9.61
C SER A 5 14.57 33.72 -8.41
N THR A 6 14.96 34.21 -7.23
CA THR A 6 15.08 33.41 -6.00
C THR A 6 13.73 32.90 -5.51
N LYS A 7 12.72 33.77 -5.43
CA LYS A 7 11.34 33.39 -5.04
C LYS A 7 10.71 32.35 -5.98
N SER A 8 11.08 32.39 -7.26
CA SER A 8 10.60 31.42 -8.25
C SER A 8 11.22 30.05 -8.04
N LYS A 9 12.52 30.00 -7.72
CA LYS A 9 13.26 28.77 -7.40
C LYS A 9 12.78 28.13 -6.11
N GLU A 10 12.54 28.92 -5.07
CA GLU A 10 12.00 28.46 -3.78
C GLU A 10 10.63 27.77 -3.97
N LYS A 11 9.69 28.41 -4.69
CA LYS A 11 8.38 27.80 -4.99
C LYS A 11 8.48 26.48 -5.75
N LEU A 12 9.41 26.39 -6.70
CA LEU A 12 9.67 25.16 -7.45
C LEU A 12 10.20 24.06 -6.51
N GLN A 13 11.12 24.41 -5.62
CA GLN A 13 11.68 23.49 -4.63
C GLN A 13 10.60 22.99 -3.67
N ASP A 14 9.77 23.88 -3.12
CA ASP A 14 8.64 23.51 -2.27
C ASP A 14 7.68 22.55 -2.99
N MET A 15 7.38 22.81 -4.27
CA MET A 15 6.52 21.95 -5.08
C MET A 15 7.13 20.56 -5.30
N PHE A 16 8.44 20.46 -5.46
CA PHE A 16 9.12 19.15 -5.56
C PHE A 16 9.08 18.39 -4.24
N GLU A 17 9.28 19.07 -3.11
CA GLU A 17 9.21 18.42 -1.79
C GLU A 17 7.79 17.94 -1.47
N ILE A 18 6.76 18.74 -1.77
CA ILE A 18 5.36 18.32 -1.63
C ILE A 18 5.08 17.07 -2.48
N ARG A 19 5.48 17.09 -3.76
CA ARG A 19 5.26 15.94 -4.65
C ARG A 19 5.97 14.68 -4.16
N LYS A 20 7.19 14.83 -3.63
CA LYS A 20 7.96 13.72 -3.06
C LYS A 20 7.25 13.15 -1.83
N HIS A 21 6.77 14.00 -0.94
CA HIS A 21 6.01 13.59 0.23
C HIS A 21 4.70 12.87 -0.14
N ASP A 22 3.96 13.41 -1.11
CA ASP A 22 2.72 12.80 -1.61
C ASP A 22 2.96 11.41 -2.23
N HIS A 23 4.08 11.23 -2.94
CA HIS A 23 4.46 9.94 -3.49
C HIS A 23 4.79 8.92 -2.40
N GLU A 24 5.50 9.33 -1.35
CA GLU A 24 5.81 8.46 -0.22
C GLU A 24 4.54 8.02 0.51
N LEU A 25 3.62 8.95 0.80
CA LEU A 25 2.33 8.64 1.41
C LEU A 25 1.49 7.68 0.55
N LYS A 26 1.44 7.89 -0.76
CA LYS A 26 0.74 6.98 -1.68
C LYS A 26 1.32 5.58 -1.70
N LYS A 27 2.65 5.47 -1.62
CA LYS A 27 3.33 4.18 -1.54
C LYS A 27 2.96 3.45 -0.26
N GLN A 28 2.99 4.14 0.87
CA GLN A 28 2.56 3.58 2.16
C GLN A 28 1.09 3.15 2.15
N ASP A 29 0.19 3.98 1.58
CA ASP A 29 -1.22 3.63 1.43
C ASP A 29 -1.43 2.39 0.55
N PHE A 30 -0.67 2.26 -0.54
CA PHE A 30 -0.73 1.07 -1.39
C PHE A 30 -0.26 -0.19 -0.64
N GLU A 31 0.84 -0.11 0.09
CA GLU A 31 1.33 -1.22 0.93
C GLU A 31 0.32 -1.62 2.01
N MET A 32 -0.32 -0.65 2.66
CA MET A 32 -1.38 -0.92 3.65
C MET A 32 -2.62 -1.55 3.01
N LYS A 33 -3.04 -1.07 1.84
CA LYS A 33 -4.17 -1.63 1.08
C LYS A 33 -3.89 -3.07 0.64
N GLU A 34 -2.68 -3.38 0.20
CA GLU A 34 -2.31 -4.74 -0.16
C GLU A 34 -2.41 -5.68 1.05
N LYS A 35 -1.89 -5.25 2.22
CA LYS A 35 -2.00 -6.01 3.47
C LYS A 35 -3.46 -6.23 3.88
N LEU A 36 -4.28 -5.17 3.83
CA LEU A 36 -5.70 -5.25 4.16
C LEU A 36 -6.46 -6.19 3.21
N ASN A 37 -6.14 -6.16 1.92
CA ASN A 37 -6.76 -7.04 0.95
C ASN A 37 -6.41 -8.52 1.20
N LYS A 38 -5.15 -8.82 1.55
CA LYS A 38 -4.74 -10.17 1.96
C LYS A 38 -5.48 -10.64 3.23
N GLN A 39 -5.62 -9.76 4.22
CA GLN A 39 -6.40 -10.02 5.44
C GLN A 39 -7.86 -10.35 5.11
N HIS A 40 -8.53 -9.49 4.34
CA HIS A 40 -9.92 -9.68 3.95
C HIS A 40 -10.13 -10.97 3.15
N MET A 41 -9.20 -11.31 2.25
CA MET A 41 -9.25 -12.56 1.50
C MET A 41 -9.13 -13.78 2.43
N LEU A 42 -8.22 -13.72 3.42
CA LEU A 42 -8.10 -14.77 4.42
C LEU A 42 -9.36 -14.90 5.27
N GLU A 43 -9.93 -13.79 5.75
CA GLU A 43 -11.20 -13.78 6.49
C GLU A 43 -12.34 -14.38 5.67
N THR A 44 -12.42 -14.05 4.39
CA THR A 44 -13.42 -14.61 3.48
C THR A 44 -13.28 -16.13 3.36
N LEU A 45 -12.05 -16.63 3.23
CA LEU A 45 -11.79 -18.07 3.19
C LEU A 45 -12.11 -18.76 4.52
N LEU A 46 -11.83 -18.11 5.65
CA LEU A 46 -12.14 -18.65 6.99
C LEU A 46 -13.64 -18.64 7.30
N ALA A 47 -14.39 -17.68 6.75
CA ALA A 47 -15.84 -17.55 6.97
C ALA A 47 -16.67 -18.54 6.12
N LYS A 48 -16.06 -19.22 5.14
CA LYS A 48 -16.76 -20.22 4.32
C LYS A 48 -17.26 -21.36 5.19
N LYS A 49 -18.55 -21.66 5.06
CA LYS A 49 -19.21 -22.78 5.75
C LYS A 49 -19.01 -24.13 5.05
N GLU A 50 -18.62 -24.08 3.79
CA GLU A 50 -18.30 -25.25 2.96
C GLU A 50 -16.83 -25.63 3.14
N PRO A 51 -16.48 -26.93 2.99
CA PRO A 51 -15.09 -27.34 2.99
C PRO A 51 -14.35 -26.63 1.85
N LEU A 52 -13.19 -26.05 2.17
CA LEU A 52 -12.34 -25.42 1.17
C LEU A 52 -11.85 -26.46 0.17
N SER A 53 -11.88 -26.10 -1.12
CA SER A 53 -11.18 -26.87 -2.15
C SER A 53 -9.67 -26.88 -1.91
N GLU A 54 -8.98 -27.82 -2.54
CA GLU A 54 -7.51 -27.97 -2.41
C GLU A 54 -6.76 -26.67 -2.73
N SER A 55 -7.18 -25.97 -3.79
CA SER A 55 -6.60 -24.69 -4.20
C SER A 55 -6.85 -23.58 -3.17
N GLU A 56 -8.04 -23.53 -2.56
CA GLU A 56 -8.36 -22.57 -1.51
C GLU A 56 -7.62 -22.86 -0.20
N MET A 57 -7.43 -24.13 0.15
CA MET A 57 -6.59 -24.51 1.29
C MET A 57 -5.13 -24.11 1.07
N ALA A 58 -4.58 -24.36 -0.13
CA ALA A 58 -3.24 -23.94 -0.49
C ALA A 58 -3.09 -22.41 -0.41
N LEU A 59 -4.07 -21.67 -0.93
CA LEU A 59 -4.09 -20.21 -0.84
C LEU A 59 -4.18 -19.72 0.61
N LYS A 60 -5.07 -20.30 1.42
CA LYS A 60 -5.21 -19.97 2.84
C LYS A 60 -3.88 -20.16 3.58
N ASN A 61 -3.23 -21.31 3.39
CA ASN A 61 -1.96 -21.61 4.05
C ASN A 61 -0.86 -20.63 3.61
N LYS A 62 -0.79 -20.32 2.31
CA LYS A 62 0.16 -19.32 1.79
C LYS A 62 -0.06 -17.93 2.39
N LEU A 63 -1.31 -17.48 2.49
CA LEU A 63 -1.66 -16.19 3.11
C LEU A 63 -1.25 -16.15 4.59
N ILE A 64 -1.53 -17.21 5.34
CA ILE A 64 -1.12 -17.33 6.74
C ILE A 64 0.40 -17.27 6.88
N SER A 65 1.14 -18.01 6.05
CA SER A 65 2.61 -17.97 6.04
C SER A 65 3.16 -16.59 5.69
N GLU A 66 2.59 -15.91 4.68
CA GLU A 66 3.01 -14.54 4.32
C GLU A 66 2.74 -13.52 5.44
N MET A 67 1.74 -13.75 6.28
CA MET A 67 1.36 -12.83 7.36
C MET A 67 2.11 -13.09 8.68
N LEU A 68 2.60 -14.33 8.88
CA LEU A 68 3.34 -14.74 10.08
C LEU A 68 4.86 -14.81 9.87
N SER A 69 5.34 -14.66 8.63
CA SER A 69 6.77 -14.55 8.29
C SER A 69 7.30 -13.14 8.51
#